data_AF-D3LWU7-F1
#
_entry.id   AF-D3LWU7-F1
#
_cell.length_a   1.000
_cell.length_b   1.000
_cell.length_c   1.000
_cell.angle_alpha   90.00
_cell.angle_beta   90.00
_cell.angle_gamma   90.00
#
_symmetry.space_group_name_H-M   'P 1'
#
loop_
_entity.id
_entity.type
_entity.pdbx_description
1 polymer ?
#
loop_
_entity_poly.entity_id
_entity_poly.type
_entity_poly.pdbx_seq_one_letter_code
_entity_poly.pdbx_strand_id
1 'polypeptide(L)'
;MKSIRDYDVLITILRNDKTIEQQIKETATSPNLKMLVDTYVIHGEQPHVRFLEIHTNADGKADFDTLRHVRIQKEDVDEMNRLLREAGKFKEQVRSTLHQI
;
A
#
# COMPACT_ATOMS: atom_id res chain seq x y z
N MET A 1 2.61 -8.59 14.63
CA MET A 1 2.92 -7.61 13.57
C MET A 1 2.95 -8.37 12.25
N LYS A 2 2.27 -7.90 11.19
CA LYS A 2 2.10 -8.67 9.94
C LYS A 2 3.30 -8.50 9.00
N SER A 3 3.54 -9.48 8.14
CA SER A 3 4.54 -9.40 7.07
C SER A 3 3.87 -9.15 5.72
N ILE A 4 4.58 -8.55 4.75
CA ILE A 4 4.10 -8.45 3.35
C ILE A 4 3.82 -9.84 2.77
N ARG A 5 4.51 -10.88 3.25
CA ARG A 5 4.30 -12.27 2.83
C ARG A 5 2.97 -12.87 3.28
N ASP A 6 2.23 -12.19 4.18
CA ASP A 6 0.90 -12.62 4.62
C ASP A 6 -0.21 -12.29 3.60
N TYR A 7 0.14 -11.72 2.45
CA TYR A 7 -0.78 -11.19 1.44
C TYR A 7 -0.46 -11.77 0.07
N ASP A 8 -1.51 -12.01 -0.72
CA ASP A 8 -1.41 -12.56 -2.06
C ASP A 8 -1.01 -11.48 -3.08
N VAL A 9 -1.42 -10.23 -2.84
CA VAL A 9 -1.19 -9.11 -3.75
C VAL A 9 -0.79 -7.86 -2.96
N LEU A 10 0.24 -7.17 -3.43
CA LEU A 10 0.62 -5.83 -2.98
C LEU A 10 0.25 -4.79 -4.04
N ILE A 11 -0.53 -3.79 -3.65
CA ILE A 11 -0.85 -2.61 -4.45
C ILE A 11 -0.11 -1.42 -3.86
N THR A 12 0.80 -0.83 -4.63
CA THR A 12 1.36 0.48 -4.29
C THR A 12 0.63 1.56 -5.06
N ILE A 13 -0.05 2.44 -4.32
CA ILE A 13 -0.75 3.59 -4.89
C ILE A 13 0.30 4.67 -5.20
N LEU A 14 0.55 4.89 -6.49
CA LEU A 14 1.64 5.77 -6.97
C LEU A 14 1.15 6.97 -7.78
N ARG A 15 -0.14 6.99 -8.17
CA ARG A 15 -0.69 8.02 -9.05
C ARG A 15 -1.83 8.77 -8.37
N ASN A 16 -1.79 10.09 -8.49
CA ASN A 16 -2.79 11.02 -7.95
C ASN A 16 -4.01 11.21 -8.87
N ASP A 17 -4.04 10.58 -10.05
CA ASP A 17 -5.11 10.74 -11.05
C ASP A 17 -6.32 9.83 -10.80
N LYS A 18 -6.18 8.82 -9.95
CA LYS A 18 -7.26 7.88 -9.57
C LYS A 18 -7.36 7.77 -8.05
N THR A 19 -8.57 7.58 -7.54
CA THR A 19 -8.77 7.32 -6.10
C THR A 19 -8.19 5.95 -5.71
N ILE A 20 -7.86 5.78 -4.42
CA ILE A 20 -7.40 4.49 -3.87
C ILE A 20 -8.42 3.39 -4.22
N GLU A 21 -9.71 3.65 -4.04
CA GLU A 21 -10.77 2.69 -4.35
C GLU A 21 -10.77 2.26 -5.82
N GLN A 22 -10.58 3.20 -6.75
CA GLN A 22 -10.52 2.88 -8.18
C GLN A 22 -9.33 1.98 -8.50
N GLN A 23 -8.15 2.27 -7.93
CA GLN A 23 -6.94 1.47 -8.15
C GLN A 23 -7.07 0.06 -7.53
N ILE A 24 -7.71 -0.04 -6.36
CA ILE A 24 -8.04 -1.33 -5.73
C ILE A 24 -8.99 -2.14 -6.63
N LYS A 25 -10.08 -1.52 -7.11
CA LYS A 25 -11.07 -2.19 -7.98
C LYS A 25 -10.46 -2.68 -9.30
N GLU A 26 -9.55 -1.91 -9.90
CA GLU A 26 -8.85 -2.32 -11.13
C GLU A 26 -7.88 -3.49 -10.91
N THR A 27 -7.32 -3.63 -9.71
CA THR A 27 -6.34 -4.68 -9.40
C THR A 27 -7.01 -5.95 -8.87
N ALA A 28 -8.14 -5.80 -8.16
CA ALA A 28 -8.98 -6.91 -7.70
C ALA A 28 -9.64 -7.59 -8.92
N THR A 29 -8.98 -8.64 -9.41
CA THR A 29 -9.39 -9.38 -10.62
C THR A 29 -9.60 -10.87 -10.37
N SER A 30 -9.32 -11.36 -9.15
CA SER A 30 -9.45 -12.77 -8.78
C SER A 30 -10.12 -12.94 -7.42
N PRO A 31 -10.89 -14.02 -7.22
CA PRO A 31 -11.65 -14.26 -5.99
C PRO A 31 -10.78 -14.67 -4.81
N ASN A 32 -11.26 -14.36 -3.60
CA ASN A 32 -10.68 -14.77 -2.32
C ASN A 32 -9.21 -14.40 -2.10
N LEU A 33 -8.76 -13.29 -2.68
CA LEU A 33 -7.42 -12.75 -2.48
C LEU A 33 -7.39 -11.87 -1.24
N LYS A 34 -6.27 -11.91 -0.53
CA LYS A 34 -5.94 -10.97 0.53
C LYS A 34 -4.90 -9.98 0.03
N MET A 35 -5.29 -8.72 -0.04
CA MET A 35 -4.53 -7.66 -0.69
C MET A 35 -4.00 -6.66 0.34
N LEU A 36 -2.74 -6.29 0.20
CA LEU A 36 -2.10 -5.21 0.93
C LEU A 36 -2.06 -3.97 0.04
N VAL A 37 -2.54 -2.84 0.53
CA VAL A 37 -2.54 -1.56 -0.18
C VAL A 37 -1.60 -0.61 0.56
N ASP A 38 -0.52 -0.19 -0.10
CA ASP A 38 0.40 0.84 0.35
C ASP A 38 -0.09 2.22 -0.12
N THR A 39 -0.53 3.04 0.82
CA THR A 39 -1.10 4.39 0.61
C THR A 39 -0.06 5.50 0.72
N TYR A 40 1.23 5.16 0.69
CA TYR A 40 2.37 6.03 1.00
C TYR A 40 2.44 7.36 0.22
N VAL A 41 1.78 7.49 -0.94
CA VAL A 41 1.87 8.71 -1.76
C VAL A 41 0.49 9.33 -1.98
N ILE A 42 -0.06 9.92 -0.94
CA ILE A 42 -1.02 11.01 -1.08
C ILE A 42 -0.48 12.17 -0.23
N HIS A 43 0.12 13.18 -0.89
CA HIS A 43 0.45 14.52 -0.37
C HIS A 43 1.72 14.78 0.47
N GLY A 44 2.74 13.91 0.47
CA GLY A 44 4.03 14.26 1.10
C GLY A 44 4.00 14.39 2.62
N GLU A 45 2.84 14.14 3.23
CA GLU A 45 2.70 13.81 4.64
C GLU A 45 2.88 12.30 4.78
N GLN A 46 3.61 11.85 5.82
CA GLN A 46 3.56 10.43 6.18
C GLN A 46 2.12 10.14 6.60
N PRO A 47 1.35 9.32 5.87
CA PRO A 47 0.01 9.03 6.31
C PRO A 47 0.09 8.36 7.68
N HIS A 48 -0.72 8.80 8.63
CA HIS A 48 -0.84 8.15 9.95
C HIS A 48 -1.14 6.65 9.82
N VAL A 49 -1.66 6.24 8.67
CA VAL A 49 -1.92 4.86 8.27
C VAL A 49 -1.39 4.63 6.86
N ARG A 50 -0.27 3.90 6.77
CA ARG A 50 0.38 3.57 5.50
C ARG A 50 -0.21 2.35 4.78
N PHE A 51 -0.75 1.41 5.53
CA PHE A 51 -1.15 0.12 4.98
C PHE A 51 -2.60 -0.21 5.27
N LEU A 52 -3.32 -0.60 4.22
CA LEU A 52 -4.66 -1.13 4.29
C LEU A 52 -4.65 -2.60 3.86
N GLU A 53 -5.41 -3.43 4.54
CA GLU A 53 -5.72 -4.78 4.10
C GLU A 53 -7.16 -4.81 3.58
N ILE A 54 -7.36 -5.42 2.42
CA ILE A 54 -8.68 -5.65 1.83
C ILE A 54 -8.74 -7.04 1.22
N HIS A 55 -9.89 -7.68 1.28
CA HIS A 55 -10.11 -8.98 0.66
C HIS A 55 -10.94 -8.84 -0.62
N THR A 56 -10.77 -9.74 -1.58
CA THR A 56 -11.73 -9.90 -2.67
C THR A 56 -12.80 -10.93 -2.30
N ASN A 57 -14.02 -10.68 -2.73
CA ASN A 57 -15.14 -11.58 -2.53
C ASN A 57 -15.10 -12.77 -3.52
N ALA A 58 -16.12 -13.63 -3.46
CA ALA A 58 -16.24 -14.80 -4.32
C ALA A 58 -16.35 -14.48 -5.83
N ASP A 59 -16.72 -13.24 -6.17
CA ASP A 59 -16.81 -12.76 -7.56
C ASP A 59 -15.50 -12.10 -8.04
N GLY A 60 -14.46 -12.07 -7.21
CA GLY A 60 -13.19 -11.42 -7.52
C GLY A 60 -13.20 -9.90 -7.41
N LYS A 61 -14.27 -9.32 -6.84
CA LYS A 61 -14.36 -7.87 -6.59
C LYS A 61 -13.82 -7.53 -5.22
N ALA A 62 -13.20 -6.36 -5.09
CA ALA A 62 -12.78 -5.83 -3.81
C ALA A 62 -13.97 -5.65 -2.85
N ASP A 63 -13.87 -6.24 -1.67
CA ASP A 63 -14.86 -6.15 -0.60
C ASP A 63 -14.45 -5.08 0.42
N PHE A 64 -14.99 -3.88 0.27
CA PHE A 64 -14.64 -2.74 1.13
C PHE A 64 -15.16 -2.88 2.56
N ASP A 65 -16.09 -3.79 2.84
CA ASP A 65 -16.52 -4.08 4.21
C ASP A 65 -15.41 -4.78 5.02
N THR A 66 -14.42 -5.36 4.32
CA THR A 66 -13.24 -5.99 4.95
C THR A 66 -12.05 -5.04 5.14
N LEU A 67 -12.17 -3.78 4.70
CA LEU A 67 -11.07 -2.82 4.71
C LEU A 67 -10.62 -2.52 6.14
N ARG A 68 -9.33 -2.72 6.43
CA ARG A 68 -8.77 -2.40 7.76
C ARG A 68 -7.34 -1.90 7.72
N HIS A 69 -7.00 -1.09 8.71
CA HIS A 69 -5.63 -0.63 8.92
C HIS A 69 -4.76 -1.77 9.45
N VAL A 70 -3.58 -1.92 8.88
CA VAL A 70 -2.62 -2.94 9.31
C VAL A 70 -1.24 -2.34 9.55
N ARG A 71 -0.51 -2.92 10.50
CA ARG A 71 0.90 -2.60 10.73
C ARG A 71 1.76 -3.72 10.16
N ILE A 72 2.69 -3.33 9.30
CA ILE A 72 3.67 -4.21 8.68
C ILE A 72 5.00 -4.11 9.43
N GLN A 73 5.73 -5.23 9.50
CA GLN A 73 7.06 -5.29 10.11
C GLN A 73 8.02 -4.30 9.45
N LYS A 74 8.88 -3.67 10.25
CA LYS A 74 9.70 -2.55 9.79
C LYS A 74 10.66 -2.96 8.68
N GLU A 75 11.22 -4.17 8.77
CA GLU A 75 12.15 -4.74 7.81
C GLU A 75 11.53 -4.85 6.41
N ASP A 76 10.29 -5.34 6.35
CA ASP A 76 9.51 -5.42 5.11
C ASP A 76 9.21 -4.02 4.54
N VAL A 77 8.90 -3.06 5.42
CA VAL A 77 8.65 -1.66 5.03
C VAL A 77 9.91 -1.01 4.44
N ASP A 78 11.06 -1.25 5.07
CA ASP A 78 12.35 -0.72 4.63
C ASP A 78 12.79 -1.34 3.29
N GLU A 79 12.58 -2.64 3.10
CA GLU A 79 12.82 -3.32 1.83
C GLU A 79 11.92 -2.77 0.71
N MET A 80 10.63 -2.62 0.97
CA MET A 80 9.68 -2.06 -0.01
C MET A 80 10.04 -0.62 -0.38
N ASN A 81 10.44 0.20 0.59
CA ASN A 81 10.95 1.55 0.35
C ASN A 81 12.19 1.56 -0.54
N ARG A 82 13.13 0.63 -0.32
CA ARG A 82 14.34 0.47 -1.16
C ARG A 82 13.96 0.14 -2.60
N LEU A 83 13.09 -0.85 -2.80
CA LEU A 83 12.63 -1.27 -4.13
C LEU A 83 11.90 -0.15 -4.88
N LEU A 84 11.08 0.65 -4.18
CA LEU A 84 10.39 1.79 -4.78
C LEU A 84 11.36 2.92 -5.20
N ARG A 85 12.44 3.13 -4.45
CA ARG A 85 13.51 4.06 -4.82
C ARG A 85 14.29 3.56 -6.03
N GLU A 86 14.67 2.28 -6.04
CA GLU A 86 15.38 1.64 -7.16
C GLU A 86 14.55 1.65 -8.45
N ALA A 87 13.24 1.46 -8.35
CA ALA A 87 12.32 1.52 -9.49
C ALA A 87 12.08 2.95 -10.03
N GLY A 88 12.77 3.98 -9.49
CA GLY A 88 12.62 5.38 -9.92
C GLY A 88 11.25 5.99 -9.63
N LYS A 89 10.44 5.32 -8.79
CA LYS A 89 9.08 5.75 -8.44
C LYS A 89 9.07 6.79 -7.32
N PHE A 90 10.20 6.96 -6.61
CA PHE A 90 10.44 8.11 -5.75
C PHE A 90 10.91 9.30 -6.59
N LYS A 91 10.13 10.39 -6.61
CA LYS A 91 10.70 11.71 -6.86
C LYS A 91 11.49 12.10 -5.60
N GLU A 92 12.77 12.43 -5.75
CA GLU A 92 13.67 12.96 -4.71
C GLU A 92 13.24 14.34 -4.14
N GLN A 93 11.97 14.52 -3.79
CA GLN A 93 11.45 15.74 -3.16
C GLN A 93 10.87 15.51 -1.77
N VAL A 94 11.01 14.33 -1.18
CA VAL A 94 10.90 14.20 0.28
C VAL A 94 12.26 14.58 0.85
N ARG A 95 12.50 15.90 0.94
CA ARG A 95 13.58 16.44 1.76
C ARG A 95 13.43 15.82 3.14
N SER A 96 14.44 15.04 3.51
CA SER A 96 14.65 14.50 4.85
C SER A 96 14.23 15.51 5.91
N THR A 97 13.04 15.31 6.47
CA THR A 97 12.65 15.82 7.78
C THR A 97 12.53 14.63 8.73
N LEU A 98 13.54 13.76 8.69
CA LEU A 98 13.91 13.03 9.91
C LEU A 98 14.42 14.10 10.88
N HIS A 99 13.54 14.54 11.78
CA HIS A 99 14.00 15.25 12.96
C HIS A 99 14.96 14.32 13.70
N GLN A 100 16.20 14.79 13.88
CA GLN A 100 17.10 14.21 14.86
C GLN A 100 16.42 14.31 16.23
N ILE A 101 16.30 13.17 16.92
CA ILE A 101 16.01 13.13 18.36
C ILE A 101 17.35 13.23 19.08
#